data_AF-A0A2A4VIV7-F1
#
_entry.id   AF-A0A2A4VIV7-F1
#
_cell.length_a   1.000
_cell.length_b   1.000
_cell.length_c   1.000
_cell.angle_alpha   90.00
_cell.angle_beta   90.00
_cell.angle_gamma   90.00
#
_symmetry.space_group_name_H-M   'P 1'
#
loop_
_entity.id
_entity.type
_entity.pdbx_description
1 polymer ?
#
loop_
_entity_poly.entity_id
_entity_poly.type
_entity_poly.pdbx_seq_one_letter_code
_entity_poly.pdbx_strand_id
1 'polypeptide(L)'
;MKILFDTNQSKTVLAKFKHKIDGLVPADDFEKQRNSLIRLVTSAMTNRPAEWDKLCEINIAWIGDQFISRLSDEEKALDKEGLDDICSMCFRFLFELYLSMKNNLAMEFEAARRFVFNNVDSFEHSAKEQIEYAIREMPIAIFKSIANSDSIESIKDFNAVSAKAEKLREDWDTELSAKEGRVNKLKESLEKYENGFNFVGLYQGFDDLATAKSTERDNILFWLKILSVLIVLPVLAELVIIVYHIDNISAIKDGLIVSIFPTISLAAIAIYYFRVLLFNYKSVKSQLLQIDLRKTLCRFIQHYSDYSSEIKKQDAGSLEKFENVIFSGIVTDDGNLPSSYDGVEQISKLIKSIKS
;
A
#
# COMPACT_ATOMS: atom_id res chain seq x y z
N MET A 1 18.92 -35.49 4.21
CA MET A 1 18.53 -36.74 4.88
C MET A 1 18.36 -37.84 3.83
N LYS A 2 19.16 -38.91 3.90
CA LYS A 2 19.10 -40.05 2.97
C LYS A 2 18.06 -41.05 3.49
N ILE A 3 17.11 -41.44 2.65
CA ILE A 3 16.09 -42.44 2.97
C ILE A 3 16.58 -43.79 2.45
N LEU A 4 16.77 -44.77 3.34
CA LEU A 4 17.27 -46.10 2.99
C LEU A 4 16.22 -47.18 3.25
N PHE A 5 15.66 -47.21 4.46
CA PHE A 5 14.75 -48.26 4.91
C PHE A 5 13.33 -48.07 4.41
N ASP A 6 12.86 -46.83 4.25
CA ASP A 6 11.53 -46.51 3.71
C ASP A 6 11.46 -46.58 2.18
N THR A 7 12.26 -47.45 1.57
CA THR A 7 12.21 -47.73 0.13
C THR A 7 11.59 -49.11 -0.11
N ASN A 8 10.83 -49.25 -1.20
CA ASN A 8 10.21 -50.54 -1.55
C ASN A 8 11.26 -51.64 -1.77
N GLN A 9 12.44 -51.27 -2.30
CA GLN A 9 13.56 -52.19 -2.48
C GLN A 9 14.08 -52.71 -1.14
N SER A 10 14.44 -51.82 -0.20
CA SER A 10 14.98 -52.23 1.10
C SER A 10 13.97 -53.03 1.91
N LYS A 11 12.67 -52.66 1.89
CA LYS A 11 11.60 -53.44 2.54
C LYS A 11 11.52 -54.87 1.99
N THR A 12 11.63 -55.03 0.67
CA THR A 12 11.61 -56.34 0.01
C THR A 12 12.83 -57.17 0.39
N VAL A 13 14.02 -56.55 0.40
CA VAL A 13 15.28 -57.22 0.79
C VAL A 13 15.22 -57.67 2.25
N LEU A 14 14.80 -56.80 3.17
CA LEU A 14 14.68 -57.10 4.61
C LEU A 14 13.66 -58.23 4.86
N ALA A 15 12.50 -58.19 4.19
CA ALA A 15 11.47 -59.22 4.33
C ALA A 15 11.95 -60.58 3.80
N LYS A 16 12.60 -60.62 2.64
CA LYS A 16 13.18 -61.85 2.08
C LYS A 16 14.27 -62.42 2.98
N PHE A 17 15.16 -61.58 3.47
CA PHE A 17 16.26 -62.01 4.33
C PHE A 17 15.76 -62.56 5.67
N LYS A 18 14.68 -62.00 6.22
CA LYS A 18 13.99 -62.56 7.40
C LYS A 18 13.54 -64.00 7.16
N HIS A 19 12.95 -64.31 6.02
CA HIS A 19 12.59 -65.69 5.67
C HIS A 19 13.81 -66.60 5.55
N LYS A 20 14.93 -66.10 5.00
CA LYS A 20 16.20 -66.83 4.91
C LYS A 20 16.75 -67.18 6.30
N ILE A 21 16.69 -66.26 7.26
CA ILE A 21 17.10 -66.50 8.65
C ILE A 21 16.16 -67.49 9.36
N ASP A 22 14.85 -67.36 9.16
CA ASP A 22 13.87 -68.24 9.81
C ASP A 22 14.00 -69.72 9.38
N GLY A 23 14.63 -69.98 8.23
CA GLY A 23 14.94 -71.32 7.73
C GLY A 23 16.25 -71.93 8.25
N LEU A 24 17.07 -71.19 9.01
CA LEU A 24 18.33 -71.68 9.56
C LEU A 24 18.11 -72.45 10.86
N VAL A 25 18.81 -73.57 11.01
CA VAL A 25 18.85 -74.33 12.27
C VAL A 25 20.12 -73.92 13.03
N PRO A 26 20.02 -73.21 14.17
CA PRO A 26 21.20 -72.80 14.94
C PRO A 26 21.86 -74.02 15.59
N ALA A 27 23.19 -74.03 15.62
CA ALA A 27 23.97 -75.12 16.22
C ALA A 27 24.05 -75.04 17.75
N ASP A 28 24.02 -73.82 18.31
CA ASP A 28 24.12 -73.57 19.75
C ASP A 28 23.25 -72.38 20.24
N ASP A 29 23.28 -72.13 21.54
CA ASP A 29 22.53 -71.02 22.16
C ASP A 29 23.03 -69.63 21.73
N PHE A 30 24.32 -69.50 21.40
CA PHE A 30 24.89 -68.23 20.92
C PHE A 30 24.35 -67.91 19.52
N GLU A 31 24.40 -68.86 18.59
CA GLU A 31 23.87 -68.71 17.24
C GLU A 31 22.37 -68.43 17.26
N LYS A 32 21.63 -69.08 18.17
CA LYS A 32 20.20 -68.82 18.37
C LYS A 32 19.94 -67.37 18.78
N GLN A 33 20.71 -66.85 19.74
CA GLN A 33 20.56 -65.46 20.21
C GLN A 33 21.03 -64.44 19.16
N ARG A 34 22.13 -64.71 18.46
CA ARG A 34 22.61 -63.90 17.33
C ARG A 34 21.55 -63.79 16.23
N ASN A 35 21.01 -64.92 15.78
CA ASN A 35 19.98 -64.94 14.73
C ASN A 35 18.70 -64.23 15.18
N SER A 36 18.35 -64.34 16.47
CA SER A 36 17.23 -63.60 17.08
C SER A 36 17.45 -62.08 17.03
N LEU A 37 18.66 -61.60 17.33
CA LEU A 37 18.99 -60.18 17.23
C LEU A 37 18.84 -59.66 15.80
N ILE A 38 19.42 -60.36 14.83
CA ILE A 38 19.32 -59.95 13.42
C ILE A 38 17.85 -59.88 13.01
N ARG A 39 17.05 -60.88 13.38
CA ARG A 39 15.61 -60.92 13.11
C ARG A 39 14.86 -59.76 13.76
N LEU A 40 15.18 -59.43 15.01
CA LEU A 40 14.57 -58.35 15.77
C LEU A 40 14.82 -56.99 15.07
N VAL A 41 16.09 -56.69 14.77
CA VAL A 41 16.49 -55.42 14.16
C VAL A 41 15.94 -55.27 12.75
N THR A 42 16.07 -56.30 11.90
CA THR A 42 15.53 -56.26 10.52
C THR A 42 14.01 -56.16 10.48
N SER A 43 13.30 -56.83 11.41
CA SER A 43 11.85 -56.69 11.54
C SER A 43 11.46 -55.28 12.01
N ALA A 44 12.22 -54.69 12.94
CA ALA A 44 11.97 -53.33 13.40
C ALA A 44 12.17 -52.30 12.29
N MET A 45 13.24 -52.44 11.49
CA MET A 45 13.49 -51.60 10.31
C MET A 45 12.38 -51.73 9.26
N THR A 46 11.80 -52.93 9.09
CA THR A 46 10.69 -53.15 8.15
C THR A 46 9.38 -52.54 8.66
N ASN A 47 9.11 -52.64 9.97
CA ASN A 47 7.86 -52.20 10.58
C ASN A 47 7.83 -50.68 10.84
N ARG A 48 8.97 -50.06 11.13
CA ARG A 48 9.09 -48.63 11.45
C ARG A 48 10.21 -47.94 10.65
N PRO A 49 10.24 -48.05 9.32
CA PRO A 49 11.37 -47.61 8.50
C PRO A 49 11.70 -46.13 8.68
N ALA A 50 10.68 -45.26 8.75
CA ALA A 50 10.86 -43.82 8.91
C ALA A 50 11.54 -43.44 10.25
N GLU A 51 11.33 -44.22 11.31
CA GLU A 51 12.00 -44.01 12.61
C GLU A 51 13.50 -44.31 12.50
N TRP A 52 13.85 -45.42 11.85
CA TRP A 52 15.23 -45.82 11.64
C TRP A 52 15.96 -44.91 10.65
N ASP A 53 15.28 -44.49 9.57
CA ASP A 53 15.83 -43.51 8.62
C ASP A 53 16.17 -42.17 9.30
N LYS A 54 15.35 -41.75 10.28
CA LYS A 54 15.55 -40.52 11.05
C LYS A 54 16.60 -40.61 12.15
N LEU A 55 16.63 -41.73 12.88
CA LEU A 55 17.46 -41.85 14.07
C LEU A 55 18.82 -42.48 13.79
N CYS A 56 19.00 -43.09 12.62
CA CYS A 56 20.25 -43.75 12.22
C CYS A 56 20.90 -43.14 10.97
N GLU A 57 20.77 -41.83 10.77
CA GLU A 57 21.25 -41.13 9.57
C GLU A 57 22.75 -41.34 9.31
N ILE A 58 23.56 -41.48 10.37
CA ILE A 58 25.01 -41.56 10.26
C ILE A 58 25.44 -42.95 9.77
N ASN A 59 24.97 -44.05 10.37
CA ASN A 59 25.29 -45.38 9.83
C ASN A 59 24.59 -45.64 8.50
N ILE A 60 23.45 -45.00 8.20
CA ILE A 60 22.87 -45.05 6.85
C ILE A 60 23.84 -44.46 5.81
N ALA A 61 24.51 -43.37 6.16
CA ALA A 61 25.54 -42.78 5.31
C ALA A 61 26.82 -43.63 5.25
N TRP A 62 27.24 -44.25 6.37
CA TRP A 62 28.51 -44.98 6.45
C TRP A 62 28.46 -46.41 5.90
N ILE A 63 27.41 -47.17 6.23
CA ILE A 63 27.32 -48.61 5.93
C ILE A 63 25.97 -49.03 5.32
N GLY A 64 25.04 -48.11 5.10
CA GLY A 64 23.67 -48.41 4.66
C GLY A 64 23.58 -49.19 3.35
N ASP A 65 24.30 -48.75 2.33
CA ASP A 65 24.26 -49.41 1.01
C ASP A 65 24.92 -50.80 1.07
N GLN A 66 26.03 -50.93 1.81
CA GLN A 66 26.70 -52.21 2.06
C GLN A 66 25.80 -53.17 2.84
N PHE A 67 25.05 -52.67 3.83
CA PHE A 67 24.11 -53.46 4.62
C PHE A 67 23.03 -54.06 3.72
N ILE A 68 22.34 -53.23 2.93
CA ILE A 68 21.29 -53.71 2.01
C ILE A 68 21.87 -54.67 0.97
N SER A 69 23.04 -54.37 0.41
CA SER A 69 23.73 -55.26 -0.53
C SER A 69 24.01 -56.63 0.09
N ARG A 70 24.49 -56.68 1.33
CA ARG A 70 24.84 -57.93 2.02
C ARG A 70 23.61 -58.79 2.33
N LEU A 71 22.47 -58.16 2.60
CA LEU A 71 21.19 -58.84 2.82
C LEU A 71 20.55 -59.33 1.51
N SER A 72 20.84 -58.67 0.39
CA SER A 72 20.30 -59.02 -0.94
C SER A 72 21.01 -60.16 -1.65
N ASP A 73 22.17 -60.61 -1.13
CA ASP A 73 22.96 -61.70 -1.72
C ASP A 73 22.29 -63.07 -1.47
N GLU A 74 21.43 -63.47 -2.42
CA GLU A 74 20.64 -64.69 -2.35
C GLU A 74 21.51 -65.95 -2.54
N GLU A 75 22.56 -65.87 -3.38
CA GLU A 75 23.42 -67.00 -3.78
C GLU A 75 24.45 -67.40 -2.72
N LYS A 76 24.86 -66.46 -1.86
CA LYS A 76 25.83 -66.75 -0.79
C LYS A 76 25.19 -67.55 0.34
N ALA A 77 25.81 -68.69 0.67
CA ALA A 77 25.48 -69.48 1.86
C ALA A 77 25.71 -68.63 3.13
N LEU A 78 24.79 -68.71 4.08
CA LEU A 78 24.91 -68.03 5.37
C LEU A 78 25.73 -68.92 6.31
N ASP A 79 27.05 -68.78 6.22
CA ASP A 79 27.98 -69.33 7.18
C ASP A 79 28.01 -68.47 8.47
N LYS A 80 28.71 -68.99 9.50
CA LYS A 80 28.86 -68.30 10.78
C LYS A 80 29.44 -66.90 10.60
N GLU A 81 30.51 -66.78 9.81
CA GLU A 81 31.19 -65.51 9.53
C GLU A 81 30.24 -64.48 8.91
N GLY A 82 29.44 -64.89 7.90
CA GLY A 82 28.47 -64.00 7.28
C GLY A 82 27.34 -63.56 8.21
N LEU A 83 26.88 -64.45 9.11
CA LEU A 83 25.86 -64.09 10.10
C LEU A 83 26.43 -63.19 11.20
N ASP A 84 27.66 -63.41 11.63
CA ASP A 84 28.36 -62.57 12.60
C ASP A 84 28.57 -61.16 12.03
N ASP A 85 29.00 -61.05 10.76
CA ASP A 85 29.13 -59.78 10.06
C ASP A 85 27.80 -59.02 10.02
N ILE A 86 26.71 -59.68 9.61
CA ILE A 86 25.38 -59.07 9.53
C ILE A 86 24.89 -58.67 10.92
N CYS A 87 25.13 -59.49 11.94
CA CYS A 87 24.83 -59.16 13.33
C CYS A 87 25.58 -57.91 13.79
N SER A 88 26.87 -57.78 13.43
CA SER A 88 27.66 -56.59 13.76
C SER A 88 27.07 -55.33 13.11
N MET A 89 26.63 -55.40 11.84
CA MET A 89 25.97 -54.28 11.17
C MET A 89 24.63 -53.93 11.83
N CYS A 90 23.80 -54.92 12.15
CA CYS A 90 22.56 -54.70 12.90
C CYS A 90 22.82 -54.05 14.26
N PHE A 91 23.87 -54.47 14.97
CA PHE A 91 24.27 -53.88 16.24
C PHE A 91 24.70 -52.41 16.08
N ARG A 92 25.44 -52.07 15.01
CA ARG A 92 25.82 -50.67 14.72
C ARG A 92 24.58 -49.76 14.60
N PHE A 93 23.58 -50.18 13.83
CA PHE A 93 22.32 -49.44 13.70
C PHE A 93 21.57 -49.37 15.03
N LEU A 94 21.47 -50.48 15.76
CA LEU A 94 20.81 -50.53 17.06
C LEU A 94 21.48 -49.60 18.08
N PHE A 95 22.81 -49.51 18.05
CA PHE A 95 23.57 -48.69 18.96
C PHE A 95 23.46 -47.20 18.62
N GLU A 96 23.46 -46.83 17.34
CA GLU A 96 23.13 -45.45 16.93
C GLU A 96 21.71 -45.07 17.32
N LEU A 97 20.72 -45.95 17.10
CA LEU A 97 19.35 -45.73 17.55
C LEU A 97 19.30 -45.41 19.05
N TYR A 98 20.03 -46.16 19.87
CA TYR A 98 20.17 -45.90 21.30
C TYR A 98 20.75 -44.52 21.60
N LEU A 99 21.79 -44.09 20.87
CA LEU A 99 22.44 -42.79 21.06
C LEU A 99 21.56 -41.61 20.62
N SER A 100 20.73 -41.82 19.59
CA SER A 100 19.90 -40.77 18.98
C SER A 100 18.52 -40.61 19.64
N MET A 101 18.05 -41.62 20.40
CA MET A 101 16.77 -41.55 21.10
C MET A 101 16.85 -40.75 22.39
N LYS A 102 15.76 -40.01 22.70
CA LYS A 102 15.60 -39.32 23.99
C LYS A 102 15.20 -40.26 25.13
N ASN A 103 14.52 -41.35 24.80
CA ASN A 103 13.97 -42.31 25.75
C ASN A 103 14.79 -43.60 25.74
N ASN A 104 14.65 -44.42 26.78
CA ASN A 104 15.29 -45.73 26.85
C ASN A 104 14.81 -46.66 25.73
N LEU A 105 15.69 -47.58 25.30
CA LEU A 105 15.34 -48.67 24.39
C LEU A 105 14.19 -49.51 24.97
N ALA A 106 13.35 -50.06 24.09
CA ALA A 106 12.42 -51.10 24.49
C ALA A 106 13.20 -52.31 25.03
N MET A 107 12.58 -53.05 25.96
CA MET A 107 13.24 -54.14 26.69
C MET A 107 13.91 -55.19 25.78
N GLU A 108 13.29 -55.51 24.64
CA GLU A 108 13.82 -56.48 23.66
C GLU A 108 15.11 -55.99 22.99
N PHE A 109 15.18 -54.69 22.66
CA PHE A 109 16.36 -54.07 22.08
C PHE A 109 17.49 -53.94 23.10
N GLU A 110 17.15 -53.66 24.37
CA GLU A 110 18.14 -53.62 25.43
C GLU A 110 18.73 -55.01 25.72
N ALA A 111 17.90 -56.05 25.70
CA ALA A 111 18.35 -57.43 25.81
C ALA A 111 19.27 -57.82 24.66
N ALA A 112 18.91 -57.46 23.42
CA ALA A 112 19.75 -57.68 22.24
C ALA A 112 21.09 -56.94 22.32
N ARG A 113 21.07 -55.68 22.77
CA ARG A 113 22.28 -54.89 23.01
C ARG A 113 23.18 -55.59 24.03
N ARG A 114 22.64 -55.96 25.19
CA ARG A 114 23.39 -56.62 26.28
C ARG A 114 23.95 -57.98 25.88
N PHE A 115 23.24 -58.74 25.06
CA PHE A 115 23.74 -60.00 24.49
C PHE A 115 25.05 -59.78 23.73
N VAL A 116 25.10 -58.78 22.83
CA VAL A 116 26.31 -58.48 22.07
C VAL A 116 27.45 -58.05 23.00
N PHE A 117 27.19 -57.16 23.96
CA PHE A 117 28.18 -56.73 24.95
C PHE A 117 28.79 -57.90 25.75
N ASN A 118 27.98 -58.88 26.14
CA ASN A 118 28.44 -59.99 26.97
C ASN A 118 29.15 -61.09 26.18
N ASN A 119 29.00 -61.12 24.84
CA ASN A 119 29.50 -62.22 23.99
C ASN A 119 30.42 -61.73 22.87
N VAL A 120 31.04 -60.54 23.01
CA VAL A 120 31.93 -59.96 21.99
C VAL A 120 33.03 -60.92 21.55
N ASP A 121 33.61 -61.69 22.49
CA ASP A 121 34.68 -62.64 22.21
C ASP A 121 34.23 -63.89 21.44
N SER A 122 32.92 -64.16 21.36
CA SER A 122 32.35 -65.32 20.65
C SER A 122 32.14 -65.06 19.15
N PHE A 123 32.21 -63.81 18.71
CA PHE A 123 32.09 -63.40 17.31
C PHE A 123 33.40 -63.62 16.54
N GLU A 124 33.28 -63.90 15.24
CA GLU A 124 34.43 -63.92 14.32
C GLU A 124 35.18 -62.57 14.30
N HIS A 125 36.47 -62.61 13.95
CA HIS A 125 37.39 -61.47 14.05
C HIS A 125 36.85 -60.18 13.40
N SER A 126 36.36 -60.25 12.16
CA SER A 126 35.78 -59.11 11.43
C SER A 126 34.60 -58.48 12.18
N ALA A 127 33.64 -59.31 12.59
CA ALA A 127 32.45 -58.87 13.32
C ALA A 127 32.80 -58.31 14.70
N LYS A 128 33.76 -58.93 15.40
CA LYS A 128 34.26 -58.47 16.69
C LYS A 128 34.84 -57.06 16.60
N GLU A 129 35.71 -56.79 15.62
CA GLU A 129 36.28 -55.45 15.40
C GLU A 129 35.19 -54.41 15.14
N GLN A 130 34.18 -54.75 14.33
CA GLN A 130 33.04 -53.85 14.06
C GLN A 130 32.21 -53.56 15.32
N ILE A 131 32.01 -54.56 16.18
CA ILE A 131 31.31 -54.39 17.46
C ILE A 131 32.13 -53.52 18.41
N GLU A 132 33.44 -53.75 18.53
CA GLU A 132 34.32 -52.95 19.39
C GLU A 132 34.38 -51.49 18.92
N TYR A 133 34.49 -51.27 17.61
CA TYR A 133 34.37 -49.94 17.00
C TYR A 133 33.04 -49.26 17.36
N ALA A 134 31.92 -49.99 17.23
CA ALA A 134 30.59 -49.48 17.55
C ALA A 134 30.47 -49.03 19.01
N ILE A 135 31.09 -49.77 19.92
CA ILE A 135 31.03 -49.47 21.36
C ILE A 135 31.93 -48.29 21.72
N ARG A 136 33.16 -48.23 21.19
CA ARG A 136 34.21 -47.34 21.69
C ARG A 136 34.36 -46.06 20.87
N GLU A 137 34.40 -46.18 19.55
CA GLU A 137 34.82 -45.09 18.66
C GLU A 137 33.64 -44.43 17.95
N MET A 138 32.62 -45.21 17.59
CA MET A 138 31.45 -44.72 16.87
C MET A 138 30.72 -43.56 17.59
N PRO A 139 30.49 -43.57 18.92
CA PRO A 139 29.82 -42.44 19.58
C PRO A 139 30.58 -41.13 19.41
N ILE A 140 31.91 -41.19 19.48
CA ILE A 140 32.79 -40.02 19.29
C ILE A 140 32.75 -39.57 17.83
N ALA A 141 32.77 -40.50 16.88
CA ALA A 141 32.67 -40.20 15.45
C ALA A 141 31.32 -39.56 15.08
N ILE A 142 30.21 -40.09 15.62
CA ILE A 142 28.86 -39.52 15.46
C ILE A 142 28.85 -38.09 16.03
N PHE A 143 29.33 -37.91 17.26
CA PHE A 143 29.40 -36.57 17.87
C PHE A 143 30.23 -35.60 17.04
N LYS A 144 31.38 -36.02 16.52
CA LYS A 144 32.23 -35.21 15.65
C LYS A 144 31.50 -34.80 14.36
N SER A 145 30.72 -35.71 13.77
CA SER A 145 29.92 -35.41 12.58
C SER A 145 28.81 -34.40 12.88
N ILE A 146 28.14 -34.52 14.02
CA ILE A 146 27.07 -33.59 14.42
C ILE A 146 27.64 -32.21 14.78
N ALA A 147 28.72 -32.17 15.57
CA ALA A 147 29.33 -30.93 16.04
C ALA A 147 29.91 -30.07 14.91
N ASN A 148 30.37 -30.70 13.83
CA ASN A 148 30.88 -30.02 12.63
C ASN A 148 29.83 -29.89 11.52
N SER A 149 28.55 -30.14 11.81
CA SER A 149 27.48 -29.93 10.83
C SER A 149 27.15 -28.44 10.70
N ASP A 150 26.76 -28.01 9.50
CA ASP A 150 26.31 -26.65 9.19
C ASP A 150 25.20 -26.16 10.14
N SER A 151 24.42 -27.10 10.69
CA SER A 151 23.36 -26.81 11.66
C SER A 151 23.90 -26.31 13.00
N ILE A 152 25.02 -26.84 13.49
CA ILE A 152 25.66 -26.35 14.72
C ILE A 152 26.45 -25.06 14.45
N GLU A 153 27.04 -24.92 13.26
CA GLU A 153 27.68 -23.68 12.83
C GLU A 153 26.69 -22.51 12.76
N SER A 154 25.49 -22.73 12.20
CA SER A 154 24.44 -21.71 12.16
C SER A 154 23.93 -21.28 13.54
N ILE A 155 23.95 -22.17 14.54
CA ILE A 155 23.64 -21.81 15.94
C ILE A 155 24.75 -20.92 16.53
N LYS A 156 26.01 -21.17 16.17
CA LYS A 156 27.13 -20.32 16.61
C LYS A 156 27.00 -18.90 16.08
N ASP A 157 26.49 -18.74 14.86
CA ASP A 157 26.27 -17.45 14.21
C ASP A 157 24.91 -16.81 14.52
N PHE A 158 24.03 -17.48 15.27
CA PHE A 158 22.69 -17.00 15.60
C PHE A 158 22.71 -15.62 16.27
N ASN A 159 23.63 -15.40 17.21
CA ASN A 159 23.78 -14.10 17.88
C ASN A 159 24.15 -12.98 16.90
N ALA A 160 25.00 -13.27 15.91
CA ALA A 160 25.40 -12.30 14.90
C ALA A 160 24.26 -11.96 13.93
N VAL A 161 23.45 -12.96 13.56
CA VAL A 161 22.24 -12.76 12.74
C VAL A 161 21.18 -11.97 13.51
N SER A 162 20.96 -12.29 14.79
CA SER A 162 20.01 -11.57 15.65
C SER A 162 20.40 -10.10 15.81
N ALA A 163 21.68 -9.81 16.08
CA ALA A 163 22.16 -8.44 16.21
C ALA A 163 22.03 -7.64 14.90
N LYS A 164 22.26 -8.28 13.74
CA LYS A 164 22.04 -7.65 12.43
C LYS A 164 20.56 -7.36 12.19
N ALA A 165 19.67 -8.26 12.59
CA ALA A 165 18.23 -8.08 12.43
C ALA A 165 17.68 -6.94 13.31
N GLU A 166 18.16 -6.83 14.55
CA GLU A 166 17.82 -5.71 15.45
C GLU A 166 18.27 -4.38 14.86
N LYS A 167 19.52 -4.30 14.39
CA LYS A 167 20.05 -3.10 13.75
C LYS A 167 19.26 -2.69 12.50
N LEU A 168 18.92 -3.64 11.63
CA LEU A 168 18.13 -3.37 10.44
C LEU A 168 16.74 -2.82 10.79
N ARG A 169 16.14 -3.32 11.87
CA ARG A 169 14.85 -2.83 12.37
C ARG A 169 14.94 -1.39 12.86
N GLU A 170 15.99 -1.03 13.60
CA GLU A 170 16.22 0.35 14.06
C GLU A 170 16.45 1.31 12.88
N ASP A 171 17.24 0.88 11.88
CA ASP A 171 17.49 1.65 10.66
C ASP A 171 16.19 1.89 9.88
N TRP A 172 15.34 0.87 9.75
CA TRP A 172 14.05 0.98 9.09
C TRP A 172 13.08 1.89 9.82
N ASP A 173 12.99 1.80 11.15
CA ASP A 173 12.09 2.65 11.94
C ASP A 173 12.49 4.12 11.81
N THR A 174 13.79 4.39 11.81
CA THR A 174 14.35 5.73 11.58
C THR A 174 14.02 6.25 10.18
N GLU A 175 14.20 5.44 9.14
CA GLU A 175 13.91 5.84 7.76
C GLU A 175 12.40 6.07 7.55
N LEU A 176 11.56 5.23 8.14
CA LEU A 176 10.11 5.30 8.00
C LEU A 176 9.57 6.55 8.70
N SER A 177 10.06 6.85 9.91
CA SER A 177 9.74 8.10 10.62
C SER A 177 10.15 9.33 9.82
N ALA A 178 11.34 9.32 9.22
CA ALA A 178 11.81 10.42 8.36
C ALA A 178 10.93 10.60 7.11
N LYS A 179 10.49 9.50 6.48
CA LYS A 179 9.58 9.54 5.32
C LYS A 179 8.19 10.03 5.70
N GLU A 180 7.64 9.56 6.83
CA GLU A 180 6.37 10.04 7.36
C GLU A 180 6.41 11.55 7.62
N GLY A 181 7.49 12.04 8.23
CA GLY A 181 7.72 13.47 8.42
C GLY A 181 7.74 14.26 7.10
N ARG A 182 8.31 13.70 6.02
CA ARG A 182 8.28 14.33 4.69
C ARG A 182 6.89 14.33 4.07
N VAL A 183 6.14 13.24 4.20
CA VAL A 183 4.77 13.13 3.70
C VAL A 183 3.85 14.14 4.39
N ASN A 184 3.96 14.27 5.72
CA ASN A 184 3.18 15.25 6.47
C ASN A 184 3.50 16.69 6.05
N LYS A 185 4.78 17.04 5.87
CA LYS A 185 5.17 18.36 5.33
C LYS A 185 4.61 18.61 3.92
N LEU A 186 4.60 17.58 3.08
CA LEU A 186 4.05 17.70 1.73
C LEU A 186 2.53 17.89 1.77
N LYS A 187 1.83 17.17 2.65
CA LYS A 187 0.40 17.33 2.90
C LYS A 187 0.07 18.76 3.35
N GLU A 188 0.77 19.27 4.36
CA GLU A 188 0.59 20.66 4.84
C GLU A 188 0.81 21.68 3.73
N SER A 189 1.83 21.46 2.89
CA SER A 189 2.11 22.32 1.73
C SER A 189 0.96 22.26 0.71
N LEU A 190 0.44 21.07 0.41
CA LEU A 190 -0.65 20.86 -0.53
C LEU A 190 -1.95 21.51 -0.06
N GLU A 191 -2.32 21.33 1.21
CA GLU A 191 -3.49 21.96 1.83
C GLU A 191 -3.40 23.50 1.75
N LYS A 192 -2.20 24.06 1.94
CA LYS A 192 -1.96 25.50 1.76
C LYS A 192 -2.14 25.96 0.30
N TYR A 193 -1.70 25.15 -0.67
CA TYR A 193 -1.88 25.47 -2.09
C TYR A 193 -3.35 25.34 -2.54
N GLU A 194 -4.07 24.34 -2.06
CA GLU A 194 -5.47 24.06 -2.43
C GLU A 194 -6.42 25.17 -1.94
N ASN A 195 -6.29 25.57 -0.67
CA ASN A 195 -7.18 26.58 -0.06
C ASN A 195 -6.76 28.02 -0.41
N GLY A 196 -5.46 28.26 -0.63
CA GLY A 196 -4.90 29.60 -0.79
C GLY A 196 -4.91 30.16 -2.20
N PHE A 197 -4.82 29.35 -3.26
CA PHE A 197 -4.59 29.87 -4.62
C PHE A 197 -5.83 29.95 -5.51
N ASN A 198 -6.76 29.00 -5.43
CA ASN A 198 -7.86 28.97 -6.39
C ASN A 198 -8.95 30.03 -6.09
N PHE A 199 -9.48 30.06 -4.87
CA PHE A 199 -10.58 31.01 -4.56
C PHE A 199 -10.11 32.43 -4.25
N VAL A 200 -8.92 32.58 -3.64
CA VAL A 200 -8.31 33.90 -3.43
C VAL A 200 -7.88 34.51 -4.77
N GLY A 201 -7.29 33.72 -5.66
CA GLY A 201 -6.92 34.16 -7.00
C GLY A 201 -8.14 34.55 -7.85
N LEU A 202 -9.21 33.76 -7.80
CA LEU A 202 -10.47 34.10 -8.48
C LEU A 202 -11.12 35.36 -7.88
N TYR A 203 -11.15 35.49 -6.55
CA TYR A 203 -11.64 36.70 -5.91
C TYR A 203 -10.86 37.93 -6.35
N GLN A 204 -9.52 37.85 -6.35
CA GLN A 204 -8.66 38.96 -6.80
C GLN A 204 -8.91 39.29 -8.28
N GLY A 205 -9.04 38.30 -9.14
CA GLY A 205 -9.36 38.52 -10.56
C GLY A 205 -10.72 39.20 -10.76
N PHE A 206 -11.75 38.82 -9.99
CA PHE A 206 -13.04 39.51 -10.03
C PHE A 206 -12.99 40.91 -9.39
N ASP A 207 -12.15 41.14 -8.38
CA ASP A 207 -11.93 42.45 -7.75
C ASP A 207 -11.26 43.44 -8.72
N ASP A 208 -10.23 42.98 -9.44
CA ASP A 208 -9.56 43.75 -10.47
C ASP A 208 -10.54 44.10 -11.61
N LEU A 209 -11.37 43.14 -12.05
CA LEU A 209 -12.40 43.36 -13.06
C LEU A 209 -13.49 44.35 -12.59
N ALA A 210 -13.91 44.26 -11.32
CA ALA A 210 -14.85 45.20 -10.72
C ALA A 210 -14.27 46.62 -10.68
N THR A 211 -12.99 46.75 -10.34
CA THR A 211 -12.30 48.05 -10.32
C THR A 211 -12.25 48.66 -11.72
N ALA A 212 -11.83 47.90 -12.73
CA ALA A 212 -11.80 48.34 -14.12
C ALA A 212 -13.19 48.78 -14.63
N LYS A 213 -14.24 47.99 -14.34
CA LYS A 213 -15.63 48.32 -14.72
C LYS A 213 -16.20 49.50 -13.95
N SER A 214 -15.78 49.73 -12.69
CA SER A 214 -16.16 50.91 -11.93
C SER A 214 -15.56 52.17 -12.53
N THR A 215 -14.30 52.12 -12.98
CA THR A 215 -13.66 53.24 -13.69
C THR A 215 -14.37 53.52 -15.02
N GLU A 216 -14.73 52.48 -15.79
CA GLU A 216 -15.54 52.63 -17.01
C GLU A 216 -16.89 53.31 -16.73
N ARG A 217 -17.60 52.86 -15.68
CA ARG A 217 -18.86 53.46 -15.22
C ARG A 217 -18.71 54.93 -14.90
N ASP A 218 -17.68 55.30 -14.14
CA ASP A 218 -17.47 56.67 -13.67
C ASP A 218 -17.11 57.59 -14.85
N ASN A 219 -16.35 57.09 -15.83
CA ASN A 219 -16.08 57.80 -17.09
C ASN A 219 -17.37 58.01 -17.90
N ILE A 220 -18.24 57.01 -18.03
CA ILE A 220 -19.54 57.16 -18.72
C ILE A 220 -20.42 58.18 -17.98
N LEU A 221 -20.45 58.15 -16.64
CA LEU A 221 -21.18 59.13 -15.82
C LEU A 221 -20.69 60.56 -16.04
N PHE A 222 -19.37 60.74 -16.16
CA PHE A 222 -18.78 62.04 -16.46
C PHE A 222 -19.24 62.58 -17.82
N TRP A 223 -19.18 61.75 -18.87
CA TRP A 223 -19.68 62.13 -20.20
C TRP A 223 -21.19 62.38 -20.24
N LEU A 224 -21.99 61.60 -19.49
CA LEU A 224 -23.43 61.84 -19.32
C LEU A 224 -23.70 63.22 -18.72
N LYS A 225 -22.94 63.63 -17.68
CA LYS A 225 -23.08 64.97 -17.08
C LYS A 225 -22.75 66.08 -18.06
N ILE A 226 -21.66 65.94 -18.83
CA ILE A 226 -21.28 66.91 -19.87
C ILE A 226 -22.40 67.04 -20.90
N LEU A 227 -22.94 65.91 -21.37
CA LEU A 227 -23.95 65.91 -22.41
C LEU A 227 -25.29 66.48 -21.92
N SER A 228 -25.67 66.22 -20.66
CA SER A 228 -26.81 66.88 -20.01
C SER A 228 -26.66 68.40 -19.98
N VAL A 229 -25.47 68.90 -19.64
CA VAL A 229 -25.19 70.35 -19.66
C VAL A 229 -25.25 70.88 -21.09
N LEU A 230 -24.70 70.16 -22.07
CA LEU A 230 -24.72 70.55 -23.48
C LEU A 230 -26.13 70.63 -24.07
N ILE A 231 -27.07 69.79 -23.60
CA ILE A 231 -28.48 69.85 -24.03
C ILE A 231 -29.17 71.10 -23.47
N VAL A 232 -28.90 71.46 -22.21
CA VAL A 232 -29.58 72.56 -21.50
C VAL A 232 -28.96 73.93 -21.82
N LEU A 233 -27.65 73.98 -22.08
CA LEU A 233 -26.90 75.22 -22.25
C LEU A 233 -27.39 76.11 -23.42
N PRO A 234 -27.67 75.59 -24.63
CA PRO A 234 -28.22 76.39 -25.72
C PRO A 234 -29.57 77.02 -25.36
N VAL A 235 -30.45 76.26 -24.69
CA VAL A 235 -31.76 76.74 -24.26
C VAL A 235 -31.63 77.86 -23.22
N LEU A 236 -30.73 77.69 -22.25
CA LEU A 236 -30.46 78.74 -21.26
C LEU A 236 -29.82 79.98 -21.89
N ALA A 237 -28.91 79.81 -22.85
CA ALA A 237 -28.27 80.91 -23.55
C ALA A 237 -29.30 81.73 -24.34
N GLU A 238 -30.21 81.07 -25.06
CA GLU A 238 -31.31 81.73 -25.77
C GLU A 238 -32.22 82.51 -24.79
N LEU A 239 -32.56 81.92 -23.64
CA LEU A 239 -33.34 82.61 -22.60
C LEU A 239 -32.64 83.85 -22.03
N VAL A 240 -31.33 83.77 -21.76
CA VAL A 240 -30.56 84.91 -21.25
C VAL A 240 -30.49 86.04 -22.29
N ILE A 241 -30.31 85.71 -23.57
CA ILE A 241 -30.29 86.70 -24.66
C ILE A 241 -31.63 87.44 -24.74
N ILE A 242 -32.75 86.71 -24.64
CA ILE A 242 -34.11 87.27 -24.66
C ILE A 242 -34.32 88.24 -23.48
N VAL A 243 -33.90 87.85 -22.27
CA VAL A 243 -34.04 88.70 -21.07
C VAL A 243 -33.18 89.96 -21.17
N TYR A 244 -31.96 89.87 -21.69
CA TYR A 244 -31.05 91.02 -21.79
C TYR A 244 -31.51 92.05 -22.85
N HIS A 245 -32.18 91.61 -23.93
CA HIS A 245 -32.64 92.47 -25.03
C HIS A 245 -34.17 92.69 -25.02
N ILE A 246 -34.81 92.62 -23.84
CA ILE A 246 -36.26 92.70 -23.69
C ILE A 246 -36.86 94.02 -24.22
N ASP A 247 -36.06 95.09 -24.23
CA ASP A 247 -36.47 96.42 -24.73
C ASP A 247 -36.42 96.53 -26.27
N ASN A 248 -35.74 95.61 -26.97
CA ASN A 248 -35.52 95.64 -28.43
C ASN A 248 -35.73 94.26 -29.08
N ILE A 249 -36.82 93.58 -28.73
CA ILE A 249 -37.15 92.23 -29.20
C ILE A 249 -37.24 92.12 -30.74
N SER A 250 -37.65 93.18 -31.44
CA SER A 250 -37.76 93.18 -32.90
C SER A 250 -36.40 93.03 -33.60
N ALA A 251 -35.31 93.50 -33.00
CA ALA A 251 -33.96 93.46 -33.57
C ALA A 251 -33.29 92.08 -33.47
N ILE A 252 -33.68 91.26 -32.48
CA ILE A 252 -33.11 89.92 -32.23
C ILE A 252 -33.96 88.78 -32.78
N LYS A 253 -35.21 89.05 -33.19
CA LYS A 253 -36.18 88.04 -33.66
C LYS A 253 -35.67 87.22 -34.85
N ASP A 254 -35.12 87.88 -35.88
CA ASP A 254 -34.69 87.19 -37.10
C ASP A 254 -33.46 86.30 -36.86
N GLY A 255 -32.54 86.74 -35.98
CA GLY A 255 -31.38 85.93 -35.56
C GLY A 255 -31.77 84.71 -34.72
N LEU A 256 -32.75 84.84 -33.83
CA LEU A 256 -33.27 83.73 -33.04
C LEU A 256 -33.95 82.68 -33.93
N ILE A 257 -34.76 83.10 -34.91
CA ILE A 257 -35.45 82.18 -35.84
C ILE A 257 -34.44 81.36 -36.66
N VAL A 258 -33.34 81.98 -37.11
CA VAL A 258 -32.27 81.28 -37.84
C VAL A 258 -31.49 80.32 -36.92
N SER A 259 -31.30 80.68 -35.65
CA SER A 259 -30.57 79.86 -34.67
C SER A 259 -31.32 78.60 -34.22
N ILE A 260 -32.67 78.63 -34.22
CA ILE A 260 -33.51 77.50 -33.75
C ILE A 260 -33.22 76.19 -34.51
N PHE A 261 -33.00 76.24 -35.83
CA PHE A 261 -32.78 75.04 -36.63
C PHE A 261 -31.48 74.29 -36.26
N PRO A 262 -30.32 74.97 -36.19
CA PRO A 262 -29.09 74.39 -35.61
C PRO A 262 -29.26 73.96 -34.15
N THR A 263 -29.91 74.76 -33.29
CA THR A 263 -30.10 74.42 -31.87
C THR A 263 -30.89 73.11 -31.70
N ILE A 264 -32.00 72.95 -32.41
CA ILE A 264 -32.84 71.74 -32.36
C ILE A 264 -32.08 70.52 -32.90
N SER A 265 -31.33 70.70 -34.00
CA SER A 265 -30.55 69.62 -34.61
C SER A 265 -29.41 69.16 -33.68
N LEU A 266 -28.69 70.10 -33.06
CA LEU A 266 -27.67 69.81 -32.06
C LEU A 266 -28.27 69.13 -30.82
N ALA A 267 -29.42 69.61 -30.34
CA ALA A 267 -30.13 69.01 -29.21
C ALA A 267 -30.59 67.58 -29.52
N ALA A 268 -31.11 67.31 -30.73
CA ALA A 268 -31.53 65.97 -31.13
C ALA A 268 -30.35 64.99 -31.18
N ILE A 269 -29.21 65.41 -31.73
CA ILE A 269 -27.98 64.61 -31.75
C ILE A 269 -27.47 64.37 -30.32
N ALA A 270 -27.46 65.41 -29.48
CA ALA A 270 -27.03 65.30 -28.09
C ALA A 270 -27.94 64.35 -27.28
N ILE A 271 -29.26 64.41 -27.46
CA ILE A 271 -30.22 63.49 -26.84
C ILE A 271 -29.99 62.04 -27.30
N TYR A 272 -29.69 61.83 -28.58
CA TYR A 272 -29.38 60.50 -29.10
C TYR A 272 -28.15 59.90 -28.40
N TYR A 273 -27.03 60.64 -28.36
CA TYR A 273 -25.83 60.19 -27.66
C TYR A 273 -26.06 60.04 -26.15
N PHE A 274 -26.91 60.86 -25.55
CA PHE A 274 -27.29 60.74 -24.14
C PHE A 274 -27.99 59.43 -23.87
N ARG A 275 -28.91 59.01 -24.75
CA ARG A 275 -29.59 57.72 -24.66
C ARG A 275 -28.62 56.55 -24.80
N VAL A 276 -27.67 56.62 -25.73
CA VAL A 276 -26.65 55.58 -25.94
C VAL A 276 -25.74 55.46 -24.70
N LEU A 277 -25.24 56.58 -24.17
CA LEU A 277 -24.43 56.56 -22.96
C LEU A 277 -25.21 56.09 -21.73
N LEU A 278 -26.49 56.45 -21.62
CA LEU A 278 -27.35 55.99 -20.53
C LEU A 278 -27.59 54.47 -20.60
N PHE A 279 -27.74 53.91 -21.80
CA PHE A 279 -27.84 52.47 -21.99
C PHE A 279 -26.55 51.75 -21.59
N ASN A 280 -25.39 52.24 -22.05
CA ASN A 280 -24.09 51.67 -21.67
C ASN A 280 -23.84 51.79 -20.16
N TYR A 281 -24.23 52.90 -19.52
CA TYR A 281 -24.14 53.06 -18.07
C TYR A 281 -24.96 52.00 -17.32
N LYS A 282 -26.20 51.74 -17.75
CA LYS A 282 -27.04 50.69 -17.17
C LYS A 282 -26.42 49.30 -17.37
N SER A 283 -25.91 49.00 -18.57
CA SER A 283 -25.24 47.73 -18.86
C SER A 283 -24.01 47.52 -17.97
N VAL A 284 -23.11 48.50 -17.85
CA VAL A 284 -21.92 48.40 -16.98
C VAL A 284 -22.32 48.24 -15.51
N LYS A 285 -23.38 48.93 -15.05
CA LYS A 285 -23.92 48.76 -13.70
C LYS A 285 -24.43 47.33 -13.47
N SER A 286 -25.11 46.74 -14.44
CA SER A 286 -25.61 45.36 -14.40
C SER A 286 -24.44 44.35 -14.35
N GLN A 287 -23.40 44.58 -15.15
CA GLN A 287 -22.16 43.78 -15.12
C GLN A 287 -21.47 43.85 -13.75
N LEU A 288 -21.37 45.04 -13.15
CA LEU A 288 -20.80 45.21 -11.80
C LEU A 288 -21.57 44.44 -10.74
N LEU A 289 -22.91 44.43 -10.80
CA LEU A 289 -23.75 43.66 -9.87
C LEU A 289 -23.48 42.14 -9.99
N GLN A 290 -23.32 41.63 -11.21
CA GLN A 290 -22.99 40.23 -11.45
C GLN A 290 -21.56 39.87 -10.98
N ILE A 291 -20.60 40.79 -11.13
CA ILE A 291 -19.23 40.59 -10.63
C ILE A 291 -19.22 40.57 -9.09
N ASP A 292 -19.96 41.47 -8.45
CA ASP A 292 -20.03 41.56 -6.99
C ASP A 292 -20.67 40.31 -6.36
N LEU A 293 -21.67 39.73 -7.03
CA LEU A 293 -22.23 38.43 -6.67
C LEU A 293 -21.15 37.33 -6.71
N ARG A 294 -20.36 37.24 -7.79
CA ARG A 294 -19.28 36.24 -7.90
C ARG A 294 -18.19 36.46 -6.85
N LYS A 295 -17.79 37.71 -6.56
CA LYS A 295 -16.85 38.04 -5.48
C LYS A 295 -17.37 37.57 -4.12
N THR A 296 -18.64 37.85 -3.82
CA THR A 296 -19.29 37.45 -2.57
C THR A 296 -19.33 35.92 -2.44
N LEU A 297 -19.64 35.23 -3.54
CA LEU A 297 -19.65 33.76 -3.57
C LEU A 297 -18.25 33.17 -3.42
N CYS A 298 -17.22 33.68 -4.10
CA CYS A 298 -15.83 33.24 -3.92
C CYS A 298 -15.36 33.41 -2.46
N ARG A 299 -15.71 34.55 -1.83
CA ARG A 299 -15.43 34.80 -0.41
C ARG A 299 -16.19 33.83 0.51
N PHE A 300 -17.44 33.51 0.16
CA PHE A 300 -18.25 32.53 0.89
C PHE A 300 -17.69 31.11 0.79
N ILE A 301 -17.26 30.65 -0.39
CA ILE A 301 -16.64 29.32 -0.56
C ILE A 301 -15.37 29.19 0.27
N GLN A 302 -14.53 30.23 0.29
CA GLN A 302 -13.29 30.21 1.05
C GLN A 302 -13.58 29.86 2.53
N HIS A 303 -14.62 30.47 3.10
CA HIS A 303 -15.13 30.15 4.44
C HIS A 303 -15.91 28.82 4.52
N TYR A 304 -16.56 28.37 3.45
CA TYR A 304 -17.31 27.11 3.38
C TYR A 304 -16.39 25.88 3.23
N SER A 305 -15.27 25.97 2.51
CA SER A 305 -14.32 24.87 2.30
C SER A 305 -13.75 24.38 3.63
N ASP A 306 -13.45 25.32 4.52
CA ASP A 306 -13.05 25.09 5.92
C ASP A 306 -14.13 24.32 6.73
N TYR A 307 -15.41 24.46 6.37
CA TYR A 307 -16.57 23.81 7.01
C TYR A 307 -17.13 22.58 6.25
N SER A 308 -16.66 22.33 5.02
CA SER A 308 -17.30 21.40 4.07
C SER A 308 -17.06 19.92 4.38
N SER A 309 -16.06 19.59 5.18
CA SER A 309 -15.79 18.22 5.62
C SER A 309 -16.93 17.67 6.51
N GLU A 310 -17.64 18.54 7.23
CA GLU A 310 -18.82 18.17 8.04
C GLU A 310 -20.12 18.13 7.21
N ILE A 311 -20.28 19.00 6.21
CA ILE A 311 -21.54 19.17 5.45
C ILE A 311 -21.63 18.28 4.19
N LYS A 312 -20.52 17.82 3.60
CA LYS A 312 -20.52 16.90 2.43
C LYS A 312 -21.32 15.60 2.65
N LYS A 313 -21.60 15.22 3.91
CA LYS A 313 -22.43 14.07 4.24
C LYS A 313 -23.94 14.31 4.08
N GLN A 314 -24.41 15.55 3.96
CA GLN A 314 -25.85 15.85 3.99
C GLN A 314 -26.44 16.39 2.68
N ASP A 315 -25.72 17.09 1.80
CA ASP A 315 -26.36 17.63 0.58
C ASP A 315 -25.42 17.96 -0.61
N ALA A 316 -25.07 16.95 -1.41
CA ALA A 316 -24.17 17.09 -2.57
C ALA A 316 -24.76 17.91 -3.74
N GLY A 317 -26.10 17.98 -3.87
CA GLY A 317 -26.77 18.67 -4.97
C GLY A 317 -26.73 20.20 -4.90
N SER A 318 -26.43 20.76 -3.73
CA SER A 318 -26.30 22.21 -3.53
C SER A 318 -24.98 22.77 -4.07
N LEU A 319 -23.94 21.93 -4.19
CA LEU A 319 -22.61 22.34 -4.68
C LEU A 319 -22.57 22.51 -6.21
N GLU A 320 -23.21 21.61 -6.96
CA GLU A 320 -23.28 21.66 -8.42
C GLU A 320 -24.05 22.90 -8.92
N LYS A 321 -25.12 23.28 -8.22
CA LYS A 321 -25.87 24.52 -8.52
C LYS A 321 -25.07 25.77 -8.21
N PHE A 322 -24.24 25.72 -7.17
CA PHE A 322 -23.36 26.81 -6.78
C PHE A 322 -22.26 27.05 -7.84
N GLU A 323 -21.61 26.00 -8.33
CA GLU A 323 -20.58 26.09 -9.38
C GLU A 323 -21.15 26.70 -10.67
N ASN A 324 -22.38 26.31 -11.04
CA ASN A 324 -23.06 26.87 -12.20
C ASN A 324 -23.31 28.39 -12.10
N VAL A 325 -23.54 28.93 -10.89
CA VAL A 325 -23.70 30.38 -10.69
C VAL A 325 -22.37 31.11 -10.85
N ILE A 326 -21.28 30.54 -10.31
CA ILE A 326 -19.91 31.10 -10.42
C ILE A 326 -19.45 31.16 -11.88
N PHE A 327 -19.61 30.06 -12.63
CA PHE A 327 -19.06 29.91 -13.98
C PHE A 327 -20.00 30.33 -15.11
N SER A 328 -21.22 30.79 -14.80
CA SER A 328 -22.11 31.40 -15.79
C SER A 328 -21.46 32.63 -16.44
N GLY A 329 -21.77 32.93 -17.71
CA GLY A 329 -21.24 34.11 -18.41
C GLY A 329 -21.78 35.44 -17.85
N ILE A 330 -21.02 36.53 -18.01
CA ILE A 330 -21.50 37.89 -17.69
C ILE A 330 -22.40 38.37 -18.84
N VAL A 331 -23.69 38.57 -18.58
CA VAL A 331 -24.65 38.98 -19.61
C VAL A 331 -24.70 40.50 -19.69
N THR A 332 -24.68 41.04 -20.92
CA THR A 332 -24.57 42.48 -21.23
C THR A 332 -25.91 43.22 -21.34
N ASP A 333 -27.05 42.54 -21.24
CA ASP A 333 -28.37 43.10 -21.55
C ASP A 333 -29.40 42.81 -20.43
N ASP A 334 -30.05 43.85 -19.89
CA ASP A 334 -31.02 43.75 -18.78
C ASP A 334 -32.29 42.95 -19.17
N GLY A 335 -32.54 42.75 -20.46
CA GLY A 335 -33.72 42.04 -20.99
C GLY A 335 -33.65 40.52 -20.94
N ASN A 336 -32.48 39.94 -20.67
CA ASN A 336 -32.27 38.50 -20.50
C ASN A 336 -31.46 38.25 -19.23
N LEU A 337 -31.93 38.74 -18.07
CA LEU A 337 -31.56 38.11 -16.81
C LEU A 337 -32.05 36.66 -16.87
N PRO A 338 -31.17 35.65 -17.02
CA PRO A 338 -31.60 34.28 -16.89
C PRO A 338 -31.99 34.06 -15.41
N SER A 339 -32.53 32.89 -15.11
CA SER A 339 -32.87 32.35 -13.78
C SER A 339 -31.78 32.44 -12.68
N SER A 340 -30.72 33.23 -12.85
CA SER A 340 -29.66 33.54 -11.87
C SER A 340 -30.18 34.28 -10.64
N TYR A 341 -31.29 35.03 -10.73
CA TYR A 341 -31.94 35.65 -9.56
C TYR A 341 -32.65 34.61 -8.67
N ASP A 342 -33.05 33.47 -9.23
CA ASP A 342 -33.62 32.32 -8.51
C ASP A 342 -32.55 31.62 -7.64
N GLY A 343 -31.27 31.76 -8.03
CA GLY A 343 -30.12 31.31 -7.23
C GLY A 343 -29.92 32.13 -5.95
N VAL A 344 -30.17 33.45 -5.98
CA VAL A 344 -30.04 34.34 -4.80
C VAL A 344 -31.09 34.00 -3.74
N GLU A 345 -32.31 33.64 -4.15
CA GLU A 345 -33.38 33.23 -3.25
C GLU A 345 -33.09 31.85 -2.59
N GLN A 346 -32.39 30.96 -3.29
CA GLN A 346 -31.91 29.70 -2.73
C GLN A 346 -30.69 29.88 -1.81
N ILE A 347 -29.80 30.82 -2.11
CA ILE A 347 -28.69 31.22 -1.22
C ILE A 347 -29.24 31.79 0.09
N SER A 348 -30.32 32.59 0.05
CA SER A 348 -31.03 33.07 1.24
C SER A 348 -31.60 31.91 2.09
N LYS A 349 -32.08 30.83 1.46
CA LYS A 349 -32.52 29.61 2.17
C LYS A 349 -31.35 28.84 2.79
N LEU A 350 -30.21 28.72 2.10
CA LEU A 350 -28.97 28.10 2.63
C LEU A 350 -28.37 28.90 3.80
N ILE A 351 -28.37 30.24 3.72
CA ILE A 351 -27.93 31.10 4.83
C ILE A 351 -28.85 30.95 6.04
N LYS A 352 -30.17 30.77 5.82
CA LYS A 352 -31.13 30.52 6.90
C LYS A 352 -31.00 29.13 7.53
N SER A 353 -30.69 28.09 6.77
CA SER A 353 -30.53 26.73 7.31
C SER A 353 -29.27 26.55 8.16
N ILE A 354 -28.27 27.43 8.03
CA ILE A 354 -27.05 27.42 8.85
C ILE A 354 -27.24 28.21 10.17
N LYS A 355 -28.26 29.08 10.25
CA LYS A 355 -28.55 29.88 11.45
C LYS A 355 -29.59 29.22 12.39
N SER A 356 -30.00 27.99 12.11
CA SER A 356 -30.93 27.20 12.94
C SER A 356 -30.24 26.06 13.65
#